data_AF-A0A7C3XCG9-F1
#
_entry.id   AF-A0A7C3XCG9-F1
#
_cell.length_a   1.000
_cell.length_b   1.000
_cell.length_c   1.000
_cell.angle_alpha   90.00
_cell.angle_beta   90.00
_cell.angle_gamma   90.00
#
_symmetry.space_group_name_H-M   'P 1'
#
loop_
_entity.id
_entity.type
_entity.pdbx_description
1 polymer ?
#
loop_
_entity_poly.entity_id
_entity_poly.type
_entity_poly.pdbx_seq_one_letter_code
_entity_poly.pdbx_strand_id
1 'polypeptide(L)'
;MSILIFAIYRVGTLQSVDISKRQLQEITDYVAQNFYDMIQTAVNFSSPNTIIIKELNIPISVGGNGYTISLSNASGSLKVMAWVDTEPLIAAQSLLPVNGTSIKIRINVNEGSDLGGAIVRAPLHSGSSIPVAFVQIDGEKVVIGLGTKKV
;
A
#
# COMPACT_ATOMS: atom_id res chain seq x y z
N MET A 1 24.69 -33.18 -20.09
CA MET A 1 23.41 -32.51 -20.42
C MET A 1 22.67 -31.96 -19.20
N SER A 2 23.09 -32.25 -17.96
CA SER A 2 22.39 -31.78 -16.75
C SER A 2 22.76 -30.37 -16.28
N ILE A 3 23.97 -29.88 -16.57
CA ILE A 3 24.46 -28.56 -16.10
C ILE A 3 23.75 -27.40 -16.81
N LEU A 4 23.45 -27.54 -18.11
CA LEU A 4 22.75 -26.53 -18.90
C LEU A 4 21.30 -26.33 -18.46
N ILE A 5 20.62 -27.41 -18.04
CA ILE A 5 19.25 -27.35 -17.54
C ILE A 5 19.21 -26.58 -16.21
N PHE A 6 20.13 -26.88 -15.28
CA PHE A 6 20.23 -26.15 -14.01
C PHE A 6 20.51 -24.65 -14.17
N ALA A 7 21.32 -24.25 -15.16
CA ALA A 7 21.61 -22.84 -15.43
C ALA A 7 20.38 -22.09 -15.97
N ILE A 8 19.62 -22.68 -16.90
CA ILE A 8 18.42 -22.06 -17.48
C ILE A 8 17.33 -21.88 -16.42
N TYR A 9 17.11 -22.88 -15.57
CA TYR A 9 16.16 -22.77 -14.45
C TYR A 9 16.53 -21.64 -13.48
N ARG A 10 17.82 -21.49 -13.13
CA ARG A 10 18.25 -20.42 -12.22
C ARG A 10 18.14 -19.01 -12.82
N VAL A 11 18.37 -18.86 -14.12
CA VAL A 11 18.21 -17.55 -14.79
C VAL A 11 16.73 -17.17 -14.87
N GLY A 12 15.83 -18.12 -15.16
CA GLY A 12 14.38 -17.89 -15.19
C GLY A 12 13.83 -17.47 -13.83
N THR A 13 14.28 -18.11 -12.74
CA THR A 13 13.84 -17.76 -11.38
C THR A 13 14.33 -16.37 -10.96
N LEU A 14 15.58 -16.00 -11.27
CA LEU A 14 16.12 -14.68 -10.91
C LEU A 14 15.40 -13.53 -11.64
N GLN A 15 15.12 -13.71 -12.94
CA GLN A 15 14.35 -12.72 -13.70
C GLN A 15 12.93 -12.54 -13.14
N SER A 16 12.28 -13.63 -12.72
CA SER A 16 10.93 -13.54 -12.13
C SER A 16 10.90 -12.79 -10.80
N VAL A 17 11.95 -12.92 -9.98
CA VAL A 17 12.11 -12.16 -8.72
C VAL A 17 12.30 -10.67 -9.01
N ASP A 18 13.17 -10.32 -9.96
CA ASP A 18 13.43 -8.92 -10.33
C ASP A 18 12.18 -8.23 -10.89
N ILE A 19 11.41 -8.92 -11.75
CA ILE A 19 10.14 -8.42 -12.28
C ILE A 19 9.16 -8.20 -11.13
N SER A 20 9.00 -9.19 -10.24
CA SER A 20 8.09 -9.09 -9.11
C SER A 20 8.45 -7.93 -8.19
N LYS A 21 9.74 -7.75 -7.90
CA LYS A 21 10.23 -6.64 -7.08
C LYS A 21 9.97 -5.28 -7.73
N ARG A 22 10.15 -5.15 -9.04
CA ARG A 22 9.82 -3.91 -9.78
C ARG A 22 8.32 -3.61 -9.74
N GLN A 23 7.47 -4.61 -9.97
CA GLN A 23 6.02 -4.45 -9.88
C GLN A 23 5.58 -4.03 -8.47
N LEU A 24 6.14 -4.65 -7.42
CA LEU A 24 5.88 -4.22 -6.04
C LEU A 24 6.35 -2.79 -5.79
N GLN A 25 7.50 -2.39 -6.35
CA GLN A 25 7.99 -1.02 -6.23
C GLN A 25 7.01 -0.03 -6.84
N GLU A 26 6.56 -0.27 -8.08
CA GLU A 26 5.55 0.55 -8.76
C GLU A 26 4.25 0.65 -7.95
N ILE A 27 3.79 -0.46 -7.36
CA ILE A 27 2.61 -0.47 -6.50
C ILE A 27 2.83 0.39 -5.25
N THR A 28 3.96 0.22 -4.56
CA THR A 28 4.24 1.00 -3.35
C THR A 28 4.38 2.49 -3.64
N ASP A 29 5.01 2.86 -4.76
CA ASP A 29 5.16 4.25 -5.20
C ASP A 29 3.82 4.85 -5.61
N TYR A 30 2.99 4.10 -6.35
CA TYR A 30 1.63 4.51 -6.69
C TYR A 30 0.79 4.77 -5.44
N VAL A 31 0.74 3.82 -4.50
CA VAL A 31 -0.03 3.97 -3.26
C VAL A 31 0.50 5.12 -2.40
N ALA A 32 1.84 5.27 -2.32
CA ALA A 32 2.45 6.37 -1.58
C ALA A 32 2.11 7.74 -2.19
N GLN A 33 2.15 7.87 -3.51
CA GLN A 33 1.76 9.10 -4.20
C GLN A 33 0.28 9.42 -3.97
N ASN A 34 -0.60 8.43 -4.06
CA ASN A 34 -2.02 8.63 -3.79
C ASN A 34 -2.28 9.12 -2.37
N PHE A 35 -1.63 8.53 -1.37
CA PHE A 35 -1.72 9.00 0.00
C PHE A 35 -1.18 10.41 0.16
N TYR A 36 -0.04 10.74 -0.47
CA TYR A 36 0.49 12.10 -0.43
C TYR A 36 -0.51 13.11 -0.97
N ASP A 37 -1.06 12.88 -2.17
CA ASP A 37 -2.04 13.76 -2.80
C ASP A 37 -3.32 13.90 -1.94
N MET A 38 -3.81 12.79 -1.38
CA MET A 38 -4.98 12.78 -0.51
C MET A 38 -4.72 13.53 0.80
N ILE A 39 -3.55 13.37 1.41
CA ILE A 39 -3.15 14.10 2.62
C ILE A 39 -3.06 15.60 2.33
N GLN A 40 -2.39 16.00 1.24
CA GLN A 40 -2.32 17.41 0.84
C GLN A 40 -3.71 17.99 0.59
N THR A 41 -4.61 17.22 -0.03
CA THR A 41 -5.99 17.63 -0.27
C THR A 41 -6.78 17.78 1.03
N ALA A 42 -6.64 16.82 1.94
CA ALA A 42 -7.26 16.86 3.25
C ALA A 42 -6.82 18.13 4.01
N VAL A 43 -5.50 18.30 4.14
CA VAL A 43 -4.90 19.38 4.93
C VAL A 43 -5.23 20.76 4.39
N ASN A 44 -5.19 20.97 3.08
CA ASN A 44 -5.30 22.31 2.49
C ASN A 44 -6.73 22.72 2.16
N PHE A 45 -7.65 21.77 1.93
CA PHE A 45 -8.96 22.07 1.36
C PHE A 45 -10.15 21.48 2.11
N SER A 46 -9.93 20.59 3.09
CA SER A 46 -11.04 19.88 3.71
C SER A 46 -11.45 20.47 5.05
N SER A 47 -12.73 20.35 5.37
CA SER A 47 -13.27 20.74 6.67
C SER A 47 -12.88 19.71 7.74
N PRO A 48 -12.90 20.09 9.03
CA PRO A 48 -12.76 19.13 10.13
C PRO A 48 -13.74 17.96 9.95
N ASN A 49 -13.29 16.73 10.22
CA ASN A 49 -14.07 15.48 10.05
C ASN A 49 -14.37 15.06 8.61
N THR A 50 -13.70 15.63 7.60
CA THR A 50 -13.81 15.13 6.22
C THR A 50 -13.10 13.78 6.08
N ILE A 51 -13.74 12.85 5.38
CA ILE A 51 -13.17 11.58 4.95
C ILE A 51 -13.03 11.60 3.43
N ILE A 52 -11.82 11.40 2.93
CA ILE A 52 -11.49 11.24 1.52
C ILE A 52 -11.22 9.76 1.28
N ILE A 53 -11.94 9.15 0.34
CA ILE A 53 -11.77 7.75 -0.04
C ILE A 53 -11.41 7.72 -1.52
N LYS A 54 -10.39 6.94 -1.87
CA LYS A 54 -9.94 6.76 -3.26
C LYS A 54 -9.79 5.28 -3.57
N GLU A 55 -10.40 4.85 -4.66
CA GLU A 55 -10.20 3.51 -5.21
C GLU A 55 -8.78 3.39 -5.77
N LEU A 56 -8.13 2.29 -5.43
CA LEU A 56 -6.77 1.98 -5.85
C LEU A 56 -6.83 1.05 -7.07
N ASN A 57 -6.30 1.51 -8.20
CA ASN A 57 -6.16 0.65 -9.36
C ASN A 57 -4.83 -0.12 -9.27
N ILE A 58 -4.87 -1.25 -8.58
CA ILE A 58 -3.71 -2.11 -8.33
C ILE A 58 -3.93 -3.49 -8.97
N PRO A 59 -2.87 -4.16 -9.45
CA PRO A 59 -3.01 -5.48 -10.07
C PRO A 59 -3.49 -6.53 -9.04
N ILE A 60 -4.15 -7.58 -9.52
CA ILE A 60 -4.60 -8.68 -8.64
C ILE A 60 -3.48 -9.62 -8.22
N SER A 61 -2.32 -9.56 -8.89
CA SER A 61 -1.17 -10.43 -8.64
C SER A 61 0.12 -9.80 -9.17
N VAL A 62 1.25 -10.20 -8.61
CA VAL A 62 2.61 -9.82 -9.05
C VAL A 62 3.40 -11.09 -9.37
N GLY A 63 3.99 -11.17 -10.56
CA GLY A 63 4.67 -12.39 -11.02
C GLY A 63 3.81 -13.67 -10.96
N GLY A 64 2.48 -13.53 -11.03
CA GLY A 64 1.52 -14.63 -10.87
C GLY A 64 1.18 -15.01 -9.42
N ASN A 65 1.72 -14.31 -8.42
CA ASN A 65 1.48 -14.56 -7.00
C ASN A 65 0.59 -13.48 -6.36
N GLY A 66 -0.15 -13.87 -5.32
CA GLY A 66 -0.79 -12.94 -4.42
C GLY A 66 0.25 -12.13 -3.64
N TYR A 67 -0.12 -10.91 -3.24
CA TYR A 67 0.74 -10.01 -2.50
C TYR A 67 -0.07 -9.20 -1.49
N THR A 68 0.62 -8.69 -0.49
CA THR A 68 0.04 -7.90 0.59
C THR A 68 0.61 -6.48 0.58
N ILE A 69 -0.23 -5.49 0.84
CA ILE A 69 0.15 -4.08 1.04
C ILE A 69 -0.11 -3.71 2.50
N SER A 70 0.84 -3.04 3.14
CA SER A 70 0.71 -2.53 4.49
C SER A 70 1.28 -1.13 4.64
N LEU A 71 0.80 -0.42 5.65
CA LEU A 71 1.34 0.86 6.09
C LEU A 71 2.18 0.63 7.34
N SER A 72 3.35 1.28 7.39
CA SER A 72 4.25 1.20 8.53
C SER A 72 4.69 2.58 8.96
N ASN A 73 4.68 2.83 10.26
CA ASN A 73 5.29 4.01 10.86
C ASN A 73 6.44 3.54 11.75
N ALA A 74 7.56 3.21 11.12
CA ALA A 74 8.77 2.79 11.80
C ALA A 74 9.77 3.95 11.84
N SER A 75 10.34 4.24 13.01
CA SER A 75 11.37 5.25 13.20
C SER A 75 10.97 6.66 12.74
N GLY A 76 9.69 7.01 12.90
CA GLY A 76 9.16 8.33 12.53
C GLY A 76 9.02 8.57 11.02
N SER A 77 9.26 7.54 10.20
CA SER A 77 9.03 7.59 8.75
C SER A 77 7.85 6.72 8.39
N LEU A 78 6.85 7.34 7.77
CA LEU A 78 5.68 6.65 7.25
C LEU A 78 6.03 6.01 5.90
N LYS A 79 5.71 4.73 5.74
CA LYS A 79 6.06 3.94 4.56
C LYS A 79 4.88 3.11 4.10
N VAL A 80 4.80 2.93 2.80
CA VAL A 80 4.00 1.87 2.17
C VAL A 80 4.93 0.69 1.92
N MET A 81 4.53 -0.50 2.35
CA MET A 81 5.28 -1.74 2.15
C MET A 81 4.41 -2.71 1.36
N ALA A 82 5.01 -3.47 0.45
CA ALA A 82 4.34 -4.57 -0.21
C ALA A 82 5.27 -5.78 -0.34
N TRP A 83 4.73 -6.98 -0.23
CA TRP A 83 5.48 -8.24 -0.34
C TRP A 83 4.63 -9.34 -0.96
N VAL A 84 5.28 -10.29 -1.63
CA VAL A 84 4.63 -11.49 -2.15
C VAL A 84 4.28 -12.43 -0.99
N ASP A 85 3.05 -12.97 -0.99
CA ASP A 85 2.55 -13.76 0.15
C ASP A 85 3.27 -15.11 0.31
N THR A 86 3.61 -15.74 -0.81
CA THR A 86 4.33 -17.02 -0.85
C THR A 86 5.83 -16.87 -0.57
N GLU A 87 6.40 -15.69 -0.83
CA GLU A 87 7.82 -15.40 -0.63
C GLU A 87 8.04 -13.96 -0.13
N PRO A 88 7.85 -13.69 1.19
CA PRO A 88 7.91 -12.33 1.73
C PRO A 88 9.27 -11.62 1.61
N LEU A 89 10.33 -12.34 1.25
CA LEU A 89 11.64 -11.76 0.93
C LEU A 89 11.60 -10.93 -0.36
N ILE A 90 10.64 -11.21 -1.25
CA ILE A 90 10.33 -10.37 -2.41
C ILE A 90 9.42 -9.25 -1.91
N ALA A 91 10.04 -8.16 -1.50
CA ALA A 91 9.35 -6.99 -0.96
C ALA A 91 9.87 -5.69 -1.57
N ALA A 92 9.00 -4.68 -1.57
CA ALA A 92 9.32 -3.30 -1.90
C ALA A 92 8.75 -2.37 -0.84
N GLN A 93 9.30 -1.16 -0.75
CA GLN A 93 8.79 -0.12 0.12
C GLN A 93 8.95 1.24 -0.54
N SER A 94 8.01 2.13 -0.27
CA SER A 94 8.08 3.52 -0.65
C SER A 94 7.87 4.42 0.56
N LEU A 95 8.65 5.49 0.64
CA LEU A 95 8.52 6.49 1.69
C LEU A 95 7.34 7.39 1.37
N LEU A 96 6.51 7.67 2.37
CA LEU A 96 5.50 8.71 2.25
C LEU A 96 6.18 10.07 2.49
N PRO A 97 6.20 11.00 1.52
CA PRO A 97 6.92 12.27 1.64
C PRO A 97 6.14 13.29 2.49
N VAL A 98 5.87 12.94 3.75
CA VAL A 98 5.10 13.73 4.72
C VAL A 98 5.95 14.30 5.85
N ASN A 99 7.26 14.02 5.86
CA ASN A 99 8.22 14.43 6.90
C ASN A 99 8.43 15.97 7.03
N GLY A 100 7.67 16.79 6.30
CA GLY A 100 7.71 18.26 6.39
C GLY A 100 6.40 18.92 6.86
N THR A 101 5.32 18.15 7.07
CA THR A 101 4.07 18.72 7.56
C THR A 101 4.06 18.72 9.09
N SER A 102 3.67 19.84 9.72
CA SER A 102 3.46 19.98 11.17
C SER A 102 2.30 19.13 11.73
N ILE A 103 1.79 18.21 10.91
CA ILE A 103 0.53 17.50 11.09
C ILE A 103 0.82 16.07 11.54
N LYS A 104 0.16 15.66 12.61
CA LYS A 104 0.35 14.33 13.19
C LYS A 104 -0.44 13.30 12.38
N ILE A 105 0.28 12.43 11.68
CA ILE A 105 -0.32 11.34 10.90
C ILE A 105 -0.39 10.06 11.75
N ARG A 106 -1.54 9.39 11.73
CA ARG A 106 -1.78 8.09 12.36
C ARG A 106 -2.27 7.08 11.33
N ILE A 107 -1.81 5.84 11.44
CA ILE A 107 -2.32 4.73 10.63
C ILE A 107 -3.51 4.13 11.38
N ASN A 108 -4.63 3.95 10.70
CA ASN A 108 -5.77 3.19 11.22
C ASN A 108 -5.54 1.70 10.97
N VAL A 109 -5.50 0.94 12.06
CA VAL A 109 -5.30 -0.51 12.07
C VAL A 109 -6.52 -1.27 12.63
N ASN A 110 -7.67 -0.58 12.78
CA ASN A 110 -8.90 -1.15 13.34
C ASN A 110 -9.65 -1.95 12.27
N GLU A 111 -9.13 -3.13 11.94
CA GLU A 111 -9.69 -4.08 10.97
C GLU A 111 -11.22 -4.21 11.07
N GLY A 112 -11.91 -4.14 9.93
CA GLY A 112 -13.37 -4.31 9.84
C GLY A 112 -14.20 -3.07 10.20
N SER A 113 -13.59 -1.98 10.67
CA SER A 113 -14.30 -0.72 10.92
C SER A 113 -14.80 -0.11 9.61
N ASP A 114 -16.02 0.44 9.61
CA ASP A 114 -16.60 1.19 8.47
C ASP A 114 -16.32 2.69 8.63
N LEU A 115 -15.58 3.26 7.68
CA LEU A 115 -15.26 4.68 7.59
C LEU A 115 -15.93 5.29 6.37
N GLY A 116 -17.23 5.58 6.49
CA GLY A 116 -17.98 6.24 5.42
C GLY A 116 -18.05 5.42 4.13
N GLY A 117 -18.07 4.09 4.23
CA GLY A 117 -18.10 3.17 3.07
C GLY A 117 -16.75 2.54 2.74
N ALA A 118 -15.67 2.86 3.45
CA ALA A 118 -14.41 2.12 3.41
C ALA A 118 -14.30 1.19 4.61
N ILE A 119 -14.25 -0.13 4.37
CA ILE A 119 -14.00 -1.15 5.40
C ILE A 119 -12.49 -1.26 5.58
N VAL A 120 -11.98 -0.97 6.78
CA VAL A 120 -10.54 -0.99 7.09
C VAL A 120 -9.96 -2.39 6.89
N ARG A 121 -8.84 -2.46 6.16
CA ARG A 121 -7.99 -3.64 5.90
C ARG A 121 -6.52 -3.32 6.19
N ALA A 122 -6.00 -3.86 7.28
CA ALA A 122 -4.64 -3.60 7.77
C ALA A 122 -3.96 -4.92 8.19
N PRO A 123 -3.41 -5.71 7.25
CA PRO A 123 -3.01 -5.29 5.90
C PRO A 123 -4.07 -5.54 4.80
N LEU A 124 -3.82 -4.98 3.60
CA LEU A 124 -4.66 -5.15 2.41
C LEU A 124 -4.08 -6.22 1.49
N HIS A 125 -4.83 -7.30 1.25
CA HIS A 125 -4.42 -8.38 0.34
C HIS A 125 -4.84 -8.10 -1.11
N SER A 126 -4.00 -8.49 -2.06
CA SER A 126 -4.31 -8.47 -3.48
C SER A 126 -5.54 -9.33 -3.79
N GLY A 127 -6.36 -8.93 -4.76
CA GLY A 127 -7.61 -9.62 -5.09
C GLY A 127 -8.78 -9.31 -4.16
N SER A 128 -8.58 -8.43 -3.16
CA SER A 128 -9.69 -7.86 -2.38
C SER A 128 -10.67 -7.11 -3.28
N SER A 129 -11.96 -7.17 -2.96
CA SER A 129 -13.02 -6.47 -3.71
C SER A 129 -12.89 -4.95 -3.55
N ILE A 130 -12.63 -4.25 -4.66
CA ILE A 130 -12.51 -2.78 -4.76
C ILE A 130 -11.59 -2.20 -3.67
N PRO A 131 -10.26 -2.36 -3.81
CA PRO A 131 -9.30 -1.83 -2.84
C PRO A 131 -9.36 -0.30 -2.80
N VAL A 132 -9.29 0.27 -1.60
CA VAL A 132 -9.33 1.72 -1.36
C VAL A 132 -8.22 2.17 -0.42
N ALA A 133 -7.77 3.41 -0.61
CA ALA A 133 -7.07 4.19 0.39
C ALA A 133 -8.05 5.22 0.97
N PHE A 134 -7.92 5.52 2.26
CA PHE A 134 -8.70 6.58 2.89
C PHE A 134 -7.81 7.50 3.74
N VAL A 135 -8.25 8.75 3.83
CA VAL A 135 -7.67 9.79 4.68
C VAL A 135 -8.82 10.49 5.40
N GLN A 136 -8.73 10.59 6.72
CA GLN A 136 -9.70 11.27 7.57
C GLN A 136 -9.00 12.35 8.39
N ILE A 137 -9.61 13.53 8.46
CA ILE A 137 -9.21 14.57 9.40
C ILE A 137 -9.92 14.31 10.73
N ASP A 138 -9.16 14.09 11.79
CA ASP A 138 -9.64 13.92 13.16
C ASP A 138 -9.01 15.01 14.04
N GLY A 139 -9.70 16.15 14.11
CA GLY A 139 -9.18 17.38 14.73
C GLY A 139 -7.87 17.83 14.08
N GLU A 140 -6.77 17.84 14.84
CA GLU A 140 -5.43 18.23 14.38
C GLU A 140 -4.60 17.06 13.81
N LYS A 141 -5.23 15.88 13.65
CA LYS A 141 -4.56 14.66 13.19
C LYS A 141 -5.13 14.23 11.86
N VAL A 142 -4.27 13.61 11.07
CA VAL A 142 -4.67 12.94 9.83
C VAL A 142 -4.57 11.44 10.06
N VAL A 143 -5.70 10.76 9.96
CA VAL A 143 -5.79 9.30 10.05
C VAL A 143 -5.82 8.74 8.64
N ILE A 144 -4.90 7.85 8.32
CA ILE A 144 -4.82 7.19 7.01
C ILE A 144 -5.00 5.69 7.15
N GLY A 145 -5.46 5.04 6.09
CA GLY A 145 -5.49 3.59 6.06
C GLY A 145 -5.85 3.01 4.70
N LEU A 146 -5.76 1.69 4.63
CA LEU A 146 -6.14 0.88 3.49
C LEU A 146 -7.43 0.13 3.81
N GLY A 147 -8.17 -0.24 2.78
CA GLY A 147 -9.46 -0.90 2.95
C GLY A 147 -10.04 -1.47 1.68
N THR A 148 -11.29 -1.90 1.80
CA THR A 148 -12.15 -2.28 0.68
C THR A 148 -13.41 -1.43 0.69
N LYS A 149 -13.90 -1.04 -0.49
CA LYS A 149 -15.18 -0.33 -0.58
C LYS A 149 -16.32 -1.28 -0.21
N LYS A 150 -17.25 -0.80 0.61
CA LYS A 150 -18.51 -1.48 0.90
C LYS A 150 -19.36 -1.49 -0.36
N VAL A 151 -19.72 -2.69 -0.83
CA VAL A 151 -20.58 -2.91 -1.99
C VAL A 151 -22.04 -2.97 -1.54
#